data_AF-A0A6N9C1E5-F1
#
_entry.id   AF-A0A6N9C1E5-F1
#
_cell.length_a   1.000
_cell.length_b   1.000
_cell.length_c   1.000
_cell.angle_alpha   90.00
_cell.angle_beta   90.00
_cell.angle_gamma   90.00
#
_symmetry.space_group_name_H-M   'P 1'
#
loop_
_entity.id
_entity.type
_entity.pdbx_description
1 polymer ?
#
loop_
_entity_poly.entity_id
_entity_poly.type
_entity_poly.pdbx_seq_one_letter_code
_entity_poly.pdbx_strand_id
1 'polypeptide(L)'
;MIFLIAGGLYTASRLEIVMVPEQDTRRVTVAVPYPGSTAAEVEEDINRRIEEGLIPVRGIDRVTSRALDGLGSVTVELGVIADSDEIRDDVRSVVESIEMFPPAAAEEPQIELVRVAG
;
A
#
# COMPACT_ATOMS: atom_id res chain seq x y z
N MET A 1 -40.18 -30.61 -5.98
CA MET A 1 -39.69 -30.38 -4.59
C MET A 1 -38.49 -31.27 -4.25
N ILE A 2 -38.61 -32.59 -4.35
CA ILE A 2 -37.49 -33.55 -4.13
C ILE A 2 -36.23 -33.21 -4.94
N PHE A 3 -36.38 -32.81 -6.20
CA PHE A 3 -35.24 -32.45 -7.06
C PHE A 3 -34.46 -31.23 -6.55
N LEU A 4 -35.17 -30.22 -6.02
CA LEU A 4 -34.55 -29.02 -5.45
C LEU A 4 -33.80 -29.35 -4.14
N ILE A 5 -34.37 -30.24 -3.33
CA ILE A 5 -33.75 -30.70 -2.07
C ILE A 5 -32.48 -31.51 -2.37
N ALA A 6 -32.54 -32.43 -3.34
CA ALA A 6 -31.40 -33.25 -3.73
C ALA A 6 -30.27 -32.40 -4.35
N GLY A 7 -30.62 -31.45 -5.23
CA GLY A 7 -29.66 -30.50 -5.79
C GLY A 7 -29.03 -29.59 -4.73
N GLY A 8 -29.84 -29.10 -3.78
CA GLY A 8 -29.35 -28.30 -2.65
C GLY A 8 -28.34 -29.05 -1.78
N LEU A 9 -28.63 -30.32 -1.45
CA LEU A 9 -27.72 -31.15 -0.64
C LEU A 9 -26.42 -31.47 -1.39
N TYR A 10 -26.51 -31.73 -2.69
CA TYR A 10 -25.35 -31.95 -3.55
C TYR A 10 -24.44 -30.72 -3.61
N THR A 11 -24.99 -29.54 -3.85
CA THR A 11 -24.21 -28.28 -3.89
C THR A 11 -23.66 -27.91 -2.52
N ALA A 12 -24.46 -28.06 -1.45
CA ALA A 12 -24.02 -27.78 -0.09
C ALA A 12 -22.80 -28.62 0.33
N SER A 13 -22.73 -29.89 -0.10
CA SER A 13 -21.59 -30.76 0.19
C SER A 13 -20.30 -30.39 -0.57
N ARG A 14 -20.37 -29.52 -1.58
CA ARG A 14 -19.25 -29.11 -2.44
C ARG A 14 -18.93 -27.62 -2.37
N LEU A 15 -19.61 -26.86 -1.51
CA LEU A 15 -19.35 -25.44 -1.37
C LEU A 15 -18.04 -25.24 -0.60
N GLU A 16 -17.05 -24.66 -1.26
CA GLU A 16 -15.81 -24.25 -0.60
C GLU A 16 -16.06 -22.99 0.24
N ILE A 17 -15.80 -23.08 1.54
CA ILE A 17 -15.91 -21.95 2.46
C ILE A 17 -14.58 -21.22 2.42
N VAL A 18 -14.53 -20.08 1.74
CA VAL A 18 -13.41 -19.14 1.81
C VAL A 18 -13.64 -18.15 2.95
N MET A 19 -12.73 -18.15 3.94
CA MET A 19 -12.82 -17.25 5.11
C MET A 19 -12.37 -15.82 4.80
N VAL A 20 -11.51 -15.67 3.79
CA VAL A 20 -11.05 -14.38 3.27
C VAL A 20 -11.06 -14.51 1.76
N PRO A 21 -11.88 -13.74 1.02
CA PRO A 21 -11.81 -13.74 -0.43
C PRO A 21 -10.41 -13.24 -0.85
N GLU A 22 -9.80 -13.92 -1.82
CA GLU A 22 -8.54 -13.49 -2.44
C GLU A 22 -8.77 -12.07 -2.98
N GLN A 23 -8.21 -11.08 -2.29
CA GLN A 23 -8.23 -9.70 -2.76
C GLN A 23 -6.96 -9.49 -3.56
N ASP A 24 -7.10 -9.22 -4.85
CA ASP A 24 -6.00 -8.81 -5.72
C ASP A 24 -5.60 -7.37 -5.38
N THR A 25 -5.05 -7.19 -4.17
CA THR A 25 -4.66 -5.89 -3.64
C THR A 25 -3.26 -5.57 -4.14
N ARG A 26 -3.19 -4.60 -5.04
CA ARG A 26 -1.95 -4.08 -5.60
C ARG A 26 -1.48 -2.94 -4.70
N ARG A 27 -0.25 -3.02 -4.20
CA ARG A 27 0.30 -2.04 -3.27
C ARG A 27 1.67 -1.55 -3.73
N VAL A 28 1.91 -0.26 -3.56
CA VAL A 28 3.25 0.35 -3.66
C VAL A 28 3.72 0.67 -2.25
N THR A 29 4.90 0.21 -1.89
CA THR A 29 5.53 0.51 -0.60
C THR A 29 6.71 1.42 -0.84
N VAL A 30 6.75 2.52 -0.10
CA VAL A 30 7.88 3.45 -0.02
C VAL A 30 8.50 3.28 1.36
N ALA A 31 9.78 2.94 1.41
CA ALA A 31 10.56 2.84 2.64
C ALA A 31 11.67 3.88 2.62
N VAL A 32 11.77 4.67 3.68
CA VAL A 32 12.75 5.76 3.78
C VAL A 32 13.54 5.57 5.08
N PRO A 33 14.81 5.13 5.00
CA PRO A 33 15.69 5.10 6.16
C PRO A 33 16.01 6.52 6.60
N TYR A 34 15.93 6.77 7.91
CA TYR A 34 16.27 8.06 8.49
C TYR A 34 17.01 7.87 9.83
N PRO A 35 18.26 7.37 9.80
CA PRO A 35 18.99 6.94 11.00
C PRO A 35 19.20 8.05 12.03
N GLY A 36 19.04 7.72 13.31
CA GLY A 36 19.24 8.65 14.43
C GLY A 36 17.99 9.44 14.83
N SER A 37 16.87 9.21 14.15
CA SER A 37 15.59 9.89 14.37
C SER A 37 14.64 9.10 15.24
N THR A 38 13.81 9.82 15.98
CA THR A 38 12.67 9.25 16.72
C THR A 38 11.49 8.98 15.79
N ALA A 39 10.59 8.08 16.19
CA ALA A 39 9.36 7.80 15.45
C ALA A 39 8.50 9.05 15.23
N ALA A 40 8.51 10.01 16.16
CA ALA A 40 7.78 11.27 16.00
C ALA A 40 8.39 12.16 14.90
N GLU A 41 9.72 12.25 14.83
CA GLU A 41 10.43 12.97 13.76
C GLU A 41 10.22 12.29 12.40
N VAL A 42 10.28 10.96 12.35
CA VAL A 42 9.98 10.21 11.11
C VAL A 42 8.56 10.46 10.63
N GLU A 43 7.59 10.49 11.53
CA GLU A 43 6.20 10.75 11.17
C GLU A 43 6.00 12.15 10.59
N GLU A 44 6.59 13.16 11.24
CA GLU A 44 6.49 14.57 10.86
C GLU A 44 7.27 14.90 9.57
N ASP A 45 8.53 14.48 9.51
CA ASP A 45 9.45 14.93 8.48
C ASP A 45 9.40 14.05 7.22
N ILE A 46 9.03 12.77 7.35
CA ILE A 46 9.01 11.81 6.25
C ILE A 46 7.57 11.45 5.87
N ASN A 47 6.89 10.71 6.74
CA ASN A 47 5.63 10.06 6.38
C ASN A 47 4.57 11.07 5.96
N ARG A 48 4.37 12.13 6.75
CA ARG A 48 3.36 13.14 6.44
C ARG A 48 3.60 13.84 5.12
N ARG A 49 4.86 14.17 4.80
CA ARG A 49 5.19 14.83 3.53
C ARG A 49 4.90 13.94 2.34
N ILE A 50 5.21 12.65 2.46
CA ILE A 50 4.86 11.65 1.44
C ILE A 50 3.33 11.56 1.32
N GLU A 51 2.62 11.44 2.44
CA GLU A 51 1.15 11.38 2.44
C GLU A 51 0.52 12.59 1.75
N GLU A 52 0.95 13.80 2.11
CA GLU A 52 0.46 15.05 1.53
C GLU A 52 0.79 15.14 0.03
N GLY A 53 1.98 14.72 -0.38
CA GLY A 53 2.40 14.68 -1.78
C GLY A 53 1.62 13.67 -2.63
N LEU A 54 1.09 12.61 -2.01
CA LEU A 54 0.32 11.56 -2.70
C LEU A 54 -1.17 11.89 -2.87
N ILE A 55 -1.71 12.89 -2.15
CA ILE A 55 -3.10 13.35 -2.30
C ILE A 55 -3.52 13.64 -3.77
N PRO A 56 -2.72 14.34 -4.60
CA PRO A 56 -3.08 14.61 -5.99
C PRO A 56 -2.97 13.39 -6.93
N VAL A 57 -2.36 12.29 -6.51
CA VAL A 57 -2.15 11.10 -7.36
C VAL A 57 -3.47 10.33 -7.51
N ARG A 58 -3.93 10.17 -8.75
CA ARG A 58 -5.20 9.51 -9.06
C ARG A 58 -5.04 7.98 -9.04
N GLY A 59 -6.10 7.28 -8.64
CA GLY A 59 -6.13 5.82 -8.63
C GLY A 59 -5.57 5.18 -7.35
N ILE A 60 -5.17 5.98 -6.36
CA ILE A 60 -4.92 5.54 -4.99
C ILE A 60 -6.27 5.37 -4.27
N ASP A 61 -6.47 4.22 -3.63
CA ASP A 61 -7.65 3.94 -2.81
C ASP A 61 -7.40 4.22 -1.32
N ARG A 62 -6.20 3.86 -0.84
CA ARG A 62 -5.81 4.04 0.56
C ARG A 62 -4.32 4.32 0.69
N VAL A 63 -3.96 5.22 1.61
CA VAL A 63 -2.58 5.42 2.07
C VAL A 63 -2.51 5.03 3.54
N THR A 64 -1.46 4.34 3.93
CA THR A 64 -1.19 3.97 5.33
C THR A 64 0.30 4.08 5.58
N SER A 65 0.70 4.85 6.59
CA SER A 65 2.09 4.98 7.00
C SER A 65 2.37 4.31 8.34
N ARG A 66 3.66 4.05 8.58
CA ARG A 66 4.20 3.59 9.86
C ARG A 66 5.52 4.30 10.08
N ALA A 67 5.65 4.94 11.24
CA ALA A 67 6.90 5.51 11.70
C ALA A 67 7.51 4.60 12.78
N LEU A 68 8.78 4.27 12.60
CA LEU A 68 9.62 3.61 13.59
C LEU A 68 10.86 4.49 13.79
N ASP A 69 11.53 4.34 14.93
CA ASP A 69 12.82 5.00 15.14
C ASP A 69 13.77 4.61 14.00
N GLY A 70 14.27 5.62 13.29
CA GLY A 70 15.18 5.41 12.17
C GLY A 70 14.57 4.99 10.83
N LEU A 71 13.25 4.76 10.73
CA LEU A 71 12.64 4.20 9.51
C LEU A 71 11.18 4.63 9.31
N GLY A 72 10.91 5.28 8.17
CA GLY A 72 9.56 5.54 7.68
C GLY A 72 9.13 4.52 6.64
N SER A 73 7.86 4.11 6.69
CA SER A 73 7.25 3.25 5.66
C SER A 73 5.86 3.76 5.31
N VAL A 74 5.62 3.99 4.02
CA VAL A 74 4.32 4.39 3.48
C VAL A 74 3.84 3.34 2.49
N THR A 75 2.66 2.80 2.74
CA THR A 75 2.00 1.80 1.89
C THR A 75 0.81 2.45 1.18
N VAL A 76 0.79 2.35 -0.14
CA VAL A 76 -0.23 2.90 -1.02
C VAL A 76 -0.99 1.73 -1.64
N GLU A 77 -2.28 1.61 -1.36
CA GLU A 77 -3.18 0.63 -1.99
C GLU A 77 -3.81 1.25 -3.23
N LEU A 78 -3.75 0.52 -4.34
CA LEU A 78 -4.24 0.96 -5.64
C LEU A 78 -5.67 0.50 -5.87
N GLY A 79 -6.48 1.35 -6.50
CA GLY A 79 -7.83 0.98 -6.92
C GLY A 79 -7.83 -0.15 -7.96
N VAL A 80 -8.91 -0.94 -8.01
CA VAL A 80 -9.02 -2.20 -8.81
C VAL A 80 -8.78 -2.02 -10.31
N ILE A 81 -9.09 -0.86 -10.87
CA ILE A 81 -8.96 -0.56 -12.31
C ILE A 81 -7.72 0.26 -12.68
N ALA A 82 -6.90 0.63 -11.71
CA ALA A 82 -5.75 1.50 -11.96
C ALA A 82 -4.56 0.74 -12.57
N ASP A 83 -3.75 1.43 -13.38
CA ASP A 83 -2.47 0.91 -13.86
C ASP A 83 -1.43 1.02 -12.74
N SER A 84 -0.89 -0.14 -12.33
CA SER A 84 0.03 -0.19 -11.19
C SER A 84 1.43 0.28 -11.51
N ASP A 85 1.85 0.19 -12.77
CA ASP A 85 3.16 0.66 -13.19
C ASP A 85 3.14 2.19 -13.36
N GLU A 86 2.07 2.75 -13.93
CA GLU A 86 1.86 4.21 -14.01
C GLU A 86 1.84 4.83 -12.61
N ILE A 87 1.04 4.30 -11.68
CA ILE A 87 0.97 4.86 -10.32
C ILE A 87 2.29 4.68 -9.57
N ARG A 88 3.01 3.58 -9.75
CA ARG A 88 4.34 3.43 -9.15
C ARG A 88 5.28 4.54 -9.60
N ASP A 89 5.25 4.89 -10.88
CA ASP A 89 6.12 5.92 -11.45
C ASP A 89 5.68 7.33 -11.04
N ASP A 90 4.38 7.57 -10.88
CA ASP A 90 3.84 8.80 -10.27
C ASP A 90 4.26 8.93 -8.80
N VAL A 91 4.08 7.87 -8.00
CA VAL A 91 4.52 7.81 -6.59
C VAL A 91 6.02 8.08 -6.49
N ARG A 92 6.83 7.46 -7.35
CA ARG A 92 8.27 7.71 -7.45
C ARG A 92 8.56 9.17 -7.73
N SER A 93 7.93 9.74 -8.75
CA SER A 93 8.15 11.14 -9.13
C SER A 93 7.78 12.09 -8.01
N VAL A 94 6.68 11.84 -7.30
CA VAL A 94 6.26 12.62 -6.13
C VAL A 94 7.30 12.51 -5.03
N VAL A 95 7.70 11.29 -4.66
CA VAL A 95 8.66 11.06 -3.57
C VAL A 95 10.03 11.68 -3.88
N GLU A 96 10.51 11.56 -5.12
CA GLU A 96 11.75 12.17 -5.59
C GLU A 96 11.65 13.71 -5.67
N SER A 97 10.46 14.26 -5.93
CA SER A 97 10.22 15.71 -5.96
C SER A 97 10.21 16.37 -4.58
N ILE A 98 10.16 15.59 -3.50
CA ILE A 98 10.31 16.11 -2.14
C ILE A 98 11.79 16.47 -1.98
N GLU A 99 12.15 17.69 -2.42
CA GLU A 99 13.51 18.17 -2.75
C GLU A 99 14.58 18.04 -1.64
N MET A 100 14.19 17.66 -0.43
CA MET A 100 15.06 17.18 0.63
C MET A 100 14.12 16.89 1.77
N PHE A 101 13.96 15.62 2.16
CA PHE A 101 13.48 15.32 3.50
C PHE A 101 14.43 16.03 4.47
N PRO A 102 14.02 17.11 5.15
CA PRO A 102 14.86 17.71 6.15
C PRO A 102 14.83 16.75 7.34
N PRO A 103 15.99 16.42 7.92
CA PRO A 103 17.35 16.87 7.65
C PRO A 103 18.08 15.97 6.64
N ALA A 104 19.22 16.47 6.15
CA ALA A 104 20.13 15.84 5.19
C ALA A 104 20.70 14.45 5.58
N ALA A 105 20.22 13.84 6.67
CA ALA A 105 20.58 12.50 7.12
C ALA A 105 19.57 11.42 6.69
N ALA A 106 18.43 11.78 6.09
CA ALA A 106 17.55 10.81 5.46
C ALA A 106 18.23 10.20 4.22
N GLU A 107 18.17 8.87 4.11
CA GLU A 107 18.71 8.14 2.96
C GLU A 107 17.72 8.12 1.79
N GLU A 108 18.19 7.63 0.64
CA GLU A 108 17.39 7.56 -0.58
C GLU A 108 16.18 6.62 -0.41
N PRO A 109 14.96 7.07 -0.78
CA PRO A 109 13.74 6.30 -0.61
C PRO A 109 13.76 5.05 -1.52
N GLN A 110 13.44 3.90 -0.94
CA GLN A 110 13.27 2.64 -1.65
C GLN A 110 11.80 2.43 -1.99
N ILE A 111 11.49 2.27 -3.28
CA ILE A 111 10.12 2.15 -3.78
C ILE A 111 9.94 0.78 -4.41
N GLU A 112 9.09 -0.04 -3.79
CA GLU A 112 8.80 -1.40 -4.21
C GLU A 112 7.32 -1.58 -4.53
N LEU A 113 7.03 -2.13 -5.71
CA LEU A 113 5.67 -2.57 -6.06
C LEU A 113 5.49 -4.00 -5.58
N VAL A 114 4.61 -4.21 -4.61
CA VAL A 114 4.27 -5.53 -4.09
C VAL A 114 2.89 -5.92 -4.61
N ARG A 115 2.86 -6.97 -5.43
CA ARG A 115 1.62 -7.64 -5.84
C ARG A 115 1.39 -8.79 -4.89
N VAL A 116 0.45 -8.62 -3.96
CA VAL A 116 0.06 -9.72 -3.06
C VAL A 116 -1.08 -10.45 -3.75
N ALA A 117 -0.77 -11.57 -4.40
CA ALA A 117 -1.79 -12.56 -4.73
C ALA A 117 -2.17 -13.24 -3.41
N GLY A 118 -3.36 -12.93 -2.91
CA GLY A 118 -3.97 -13.64 -1.78
C GLY A 118 -4.39 -15.04 -2.17
#